data_AF-A0A4P5R4P5-F1
#
_entry.id   AF-A0A4P5R4P5-F1
#
_cell.length_a   1.000
_cell.length_b   1.000
_cell.length_c   1.000
_cell.angle_alpha   90.00
_cell.angle_beta   90.00
_cell.angle_gamma   90.00
#
_symmetry.space_group_name_H-M   'P 1'
#
loop_
_entity.id
_entity.type
_entity.pdbx_description
1 polymer ?
#
loop_
_entity_poly.entity_id
_entity_poly.type
_entity_poly.pdbx_seq_one_letter_code
_entity_poly.pdbx_strand_id
1 'polypeptide(L)'
;MIPSLGTMRDTVTDCVKRFLKHLSLAFLMTAFASADGVYYEGRISVDGVPFDGTARFKFALIGEKGAAVWSSNDISQTVSGGVYSVRLGESAQAPPIGSAVLCGTPPPKLRIWFHRGGRGWAVAGADVPLTGSQPVNPAKPQ
;
A
#
# COMPACT_ATOMS: atom_id res chain seq x y z
N MET A 1 -72.74 46.11 10.21
CA MET A 1 -72.73 45.06 9.16
C MET A 1 -71.39 45.11 8.45
N ILE A 2 -70.69 43.98 8.38
CA ILE A 2 -69.37 43.71 7.74
C ILE A 2 -69.66 43.13 6.32
N PRO A 3 -68.88 43.41 5.24
CA PRO A 3 -67.60 42.72 4.88
C PRO A 3 -66.49 43.71 4.44
N SER A 4 -65.18 43.49 4.71
CA SER A 4 -64.28 42.35 4.41
C SER A 4 -63.99 42.17 2.92
N LEU A 5 -62.76 42.52 2.48
CA LEU A 5 -61.88 41.70 1.63
C LEU A 5 -60.55 42.44 1.39
N GLY A 6 -59.55 42.15 2.22
CA GLY A 6 -58.17 42.58 2.01
C GLY A 6 -57.31 41.37 1.63
N THR A 7 -56.57 41.49 0.52
CA THR A 7 -55.29 40.80 0.27
C THR A 7 -55.42 39.28 0.09
N MET A 8 -56.06 38.81 -0.97
CA MET A 8 -55.40 38.49 -2.24
C MET A 8 -53.94 38.02 -2.05
N ARG A 9 -53.78 36.69 -2.03
CA ARG A 9 -52.74 35.90 -2.70
C ARG A 9 -51.34 36.54 -2.68
N ASP A 10 -50.44 35.99 -1.87
CA ASP A 10 -49.08 35.60 -2.29
C ASP A 10 -48.17 35.33 -1.07
N THR A 11 -48.49 34.30 -0.27
CA THR A 11 -47.55 33.86 0.78
C THR A 11 -47.59 32.34 1.03
N VAL A 12 -48.24 31.56 0.15
CA VAL A 12 -48.27 30.10 0.29
C VAL A 12 -47.25 29.43 -0.66
N THR A 13 -46.83 30.10 -1.72
CA THR A 13 -45.94 29.53 -2.76
C THR A 13 -44.44 29.67 -2.43
N ASP A 14 -44.06 30.58 -1.53
CA ASP A 14 -42.64 30.83 -1.21
C ASP A 14 -42.05 29.92 -0.13
N CYS A 15 -42.89 29.24 0.67
CA CYS A 15 -42.41 28.30 1.68
C CYS A 15 -41.89 26.99 1.05
N VAL A 16 -42.50 26.55 -0.07
CA VAL A 16 -42.16 25.28 -0.74
C VAL A 16 -40.92 25.40 -1.64
N LYS A 17 -40.63 26.58 -2.19
CA LYS A 17 -39.54 26.77 -3.17
C LYS A 17 -38.18 27.19 -2.60
N ARG A 18 -38.11 27.66 -1.35
CA ARG A 18 -36.83 28.02 -0.71
C ARG A 18 -36.21 26.94 0.17
N PHE A 19 -37.00 25.97 0.63
CA PHE A 19 -36.47 24.88 1.45
C PHE A 19 -35.98 23.66 0.64
N LEU A 20 -36.31 23.58 -0.65
CA LEU A 20 -35.90 22.49 -1.54
C LEU A 20 -34.58 22.73 -2.29
N LYS A 21 -33.78 23.74 -1.90
CA LYS A 21 -32.61 24.17 -2.68
C LYS A 21 -31.26 24.11 -1.97
N HIS A 22 -31.19 23.62 -0.72
CA HIS A 22 -29.91 23.46 -0.03
C HIS A 22 -29.74 22.11 0.68
N LEU A 23 -30.66 21.14 0.49
CA LEU A 23 -30.45 19.76 0.94
C LEU A 23 -29.66 18.93 -0.08
N SER A 24 -28.54 19.46 -0.57
CA SER A 24 -27.49 18.68 -1.19
C SER A 24 -26.33 18.65 -0.21
N LEU A 25 -26.52 17.89 0.88
CA LEU A 25 -25.44 17.45 1.74
C LEU A 25 -24.55 16.55 0.87
N ALA A 26 -23.54 17.14 0.24
CA ALA A 26 -22.48 16.39 -0.41
C ALA A 26 -21.77 15.59 0.69
N PHE A 27 -22.18 14.33 0.85
CA PHE A 27 -21.48 13.38 1.68
C PHE A 27 -20.13 13.12 0.98
N LEU A 28 -19.13 13.90 1.37
CA LEU A 28 -17.75 13.68 0.98
C LEU A 28 -17.33 12.34 1.64
N MET A 29 -17.55 11.23 0.94
CA MET A 29 -16.96 9.93 1.27
C MET A 29 -15.45 10.09 1.13
N THR A 30 -14.79 10.58 2.17
CA THR A 30 -13.34 10.49 2.26
C THR A 30 -13.02 9.03 2.54
N ALA A 31 -12.73 8.25 1.50
CA ALA A 31 -12.18 6.92 1.68
C ALA A 31 -10.79 7.08 2.33
N PHE A 32 -10.67 6.75 3.62
CA PHE A 32 -9.36 6.50 4.19
C PHE A 32 -8.83 5.25 3.50
N ALA A 33 -7.84 5.40 2.61
CA ALA A 33 -7.07 4.26 2.15
C ALA A 33 -6.37 3.68 3.38
N SER A 34 -6.81 2.51 3.86
CA SER A 34 -6.07 1.79 4.90
C SER A 34 -4.75 1.33 4.29
N ALA A 35 -3.65 1.76 4.90
CA ALA A 35 -2.33 1.24 4.59
C ALA A 35 -2.24 -0.17 5.19
N ASP A 36 -2.10 -1.17 4.33
CA ASP A 36 -1.82 -2.51 4.79
C ASP A 36 -0.30 -2.70 4.84
N GLY A 37 0.18 -3.35 5.90
CA GLY A 37 1.58 -3.69 6.08
C GLY A 37 1.87 -5.12 5.62
N VAL A 38 3.03 -5.36 5.02
CA VAL A 38 3.51 -6.71 4.71
C VAL A 38 4.67 -7.03 5.63
N TYR A 39 4.52 -8.07 6.46
CA TYR A 39 5.62 -8.65 7.20
C TYR A 39 6.27 -9.75 6.36
N TYR A 40 7.59 -9.69 6.23
CA TYR A 40 8.34 -10.66 5.45
C TYR A 40 9.63 -11.05 6.17
N GLU A 41 9.88 -12.35 6.24
CA GLU A 41 11.15 -12.92 6.66
C GLU A 41 11.81 -13.61 5.47
N GLY A 42 13.08 -13.30 5.23
CA GLY A 42 13.86 -13.87 4.16
C GLY A 42 15.18 -14.44 4.65
N ARG A 43 15.81 -15.21 3.77
CA ARG A 43 17.16 -15.73 3.93
C ARG A 43 18.10 -15.18 2.86
N ILE A 44 19.33 -14.90 3.23
CA ILE A 44 20.43 -14.53 2.34
C ILE A 44 21.60 -15.44 2.63
N SER A 45 22.12 -16.05 1.57
CA SER A 45 23.43 -16.66 1.56
C SER A 45 24.27 -15.95 0.51
N VAL A 46 25.58 -16.01 0.62
CA VAL A 46 26.52 -15.56 -0.40
C VAL A 46 27.50 -16.70 -0.63
N ASP A 47 27.67 -17.09 -1.89
CA ASP A 47 28.52 -18.23 -2.27
C ASP A 47 28.13 -19.57 -1.61
N GLY A 48 26.98 -19.62 -0.95
CA GLY A 48 26.43 -20.80 -0.26
C GLY A 48 26.59 -20.74 1.25
N VAL A 49 27.23 -19.69 1.76
CA VAL A 49 27.39 -19.43 3.20
C VAL A 49 26.33 -18.42 3.64
N PRO A 50 25.60 -18.64 4.76
CA PRO A 50 24.69 -17.64 5.32
C PRO A 50 25.39 -16.29 5.50
N PHE A 51 24.74 -15.22 5.07
CA PHE A 51 25.30 -13.88 5.23
C PHE A 51 25.04 -13.35 6.64
N ASP A 52 26.07 -12.79 7.25
CA ASP A 52 26.01 -12.15 8.57
C ASP A 52 26.53 -10.72 8.48
N GLY A 53 25.74 -9.77 8.98
CA GLY A 53 26.06 -8.35 9.02
C GLY A 53 25.00 -7.45 8.41
N THR A 54 25.33 -6.18 8.24
CA THR A 54 24.40 -5.17 7.69
C THR A 54 24.45 -5.15 6.17
N ALA A 55 23.29 -5.18 5.54
CA ALA A 55 23.13 -5.03 4.10
C ALA A 55 22.01 -4.06 3.74
N ARG A 56 22.01 -3.64 2.47
CA ARG A 56 20.96 -2.81 1.89
C ARG A 56 20.02 -3.67 1.06
N PHE A 57 18.73 -3.42 1.23
CA PHE A 57 17.67 -4.11 0.52
C PHE A 57 16.79 -3.11 -0.23
N LYS A 58 16.24 -3.56 -1.35
CA LYS A 58 15.11 -2.94 -2.02
C LYS A 58 14.02 -3.98 -2.20
N PHE A 59 12.78 -3.52 -2.14
CA PHE A 59 11.60 -4.37 -2.27
C PHE A 59 10.66 -3.76 -3.30
N ALA A 60 10.02 -4.62 -4.08
CA ALA A 60 8.94 -4.20 -4.97
C ALA A 60 7.83 -5.24 -4.99
N LEU A 61 6.60 -4.76 -5.17
CA LEU A 61 5.48 -5.63 -5.52
C LEU A 61 5.36 -5.63 -7.04
N ILE A 62 5.54 -6.81 -7.62
CA ILE A 62 5.51 -7.06 -9.06
C ILE A 62 4.12 -7.57 -9.42
N GLY A 63 3.36 -6.76 -10.13
CA GLY A 63 2.04 -7.09 -10.64
C GLY A 63 2.09 -7.77 -12.01
N GLU A 64 1.02 -7.60 -12.78
CA GLU A 64 0.90 -8.15 -14.12
C GLU A 64 2.04 -7.73 -15.04
N LYS A 65 2.42 -8.64 -15.95
CA LYS A 65 3.43 -8.40 -17.00
C LYS A 65 4.80 -7.93 -16.48
N GLY A 66 5.08 -8.15 -15.19
CA GLY A 66 6.35 -7.77 -14.56
C GLY A 66 6.44 -6.30 -14.13
N ALA A 67 5.34 -5.55 -14.15
CA ALA A 67 5.35 -4.15 -13.73
C ALA A 67 5.44 -4.03 -12.20
N ALA A 68 6.27 -3.12 -11.71
CA ALA A 68 6.28 -2.77 -10.29
C ALA A 68 5.06 -1.89 -9.98
N VAL A 69 4.17 -2.38 -9.12
CA VAL A 69 2.96 -1.67 -8.65
C VAL A 69 3.18 -0.98 -7.29
N TRP A 70 4.30 -1.28 -6.64
CA TRP A 70 4.81 -0.60 -5.44
C TRP A 70 6.32 -0.84 -5.33
N SER A 71 7.06 0.08 -4.71
CA SER A 71 8.50 -0.08 -4.44
C SER A 71 8.92 0.63 -3.17
N SER A 72 9.92 0.08 -2.48
CA SER A 72 10.59 0.72 -1.36
C SER A 72 11.76 1.58 -1.83
N ASN A 73 12.20 2.50 -0.97
CA ASN A 73 13.55 3.03 -1.00
C ASN A 73 14.54 1.97 -0.48
N ASP A 74 15.81 2.34 -0.43
CA ASP A 74 16.87 1.53 0.16
C ASP A 74 16.66 1.38 1.67
N ILE A 75 16.60 0.14 2.14
CA ILE A 75 16.41 -0.20 3.54
C ILE A 75 17.67 -0.88 4.05
N SER A 76 18.29 -0.35 5.10
CA SER A 76 19.38 -1.02 5.79
C SER A 76 18.80 -2.06 6.75
N GLN A 77 19.23 -3.30 6.66
CA GLN A 77 18.78 -4.40 7.52
C GLN A 77 19.97 -5.19 8.03
N THR A 78 19.90 -5.59 9.29
CA THR A 78 20.83 -6.54 9.89
C THR A 78 20.40 -7.94 9.51
N VAL A 79 21.33 -8.71 8.95
CA VAL A 79 21.14 -10.13 8.66
C VAL A 79 21.94 -10.92 9.70
N SER A 80 21.31 -11.91 10.33
CA SER A 80 21.91 -12.76 11.36
C SER A 80 21.68 -14.22 11.03
N GLY A 81 22.75 -15.01 10.91
CA GLY A 81 22.69 -16.40 10.45
C GLY A 81 22.00 -16.54 9.08
N GLY A 82 22.16 -15.54 8.22
CA GLY A 82 21.47 -15.45 6.94
C GLY A 82 19.99 -15.04 7.02
N VAL A 83 19.40 -14.79 8.18
CA VAL A 83 17.98 -14.43 8.31
C VAL A 83 17.80 -12.92 8.49
N TYR A 84 16.77 -12.36 7.85
CA TYR A 84 16.34 -10.97 8.07
C TYR A 84 14.82 -10.88 8.05
N SER A 85 14.27 -9.90 8.76
CA SER A 85 12.84 -9.58 8.77
C SER A 85 12.61 -8.12 8.42
N VAL A 86 11.53 -7.82 7.70
CA VAL A 86 11.14 -6.45 7.36
C VAL A 86 9.64 -6.28 7.46
N ARG A 87 9.20 -5.09 7.90
CA ARG A 87 7.81 -4.64 7.80
C ARG A 87 7.72 -3.56 6.73
N LEU A 88 7.05 -3.88 5.63
CA LEU A 88 6.81 -2.97 4.51
C LEU A 88 5.47 -2.26 4.71
N GLY A 89 5.35 -1.00 4.30
CA GLY A 89 4.10 -0.25 4.38
C GLY A 89 3.93 0.65 5.60
N GLU A 90 4.96 0.81 6.46
CA GLU A 90 4.86 1.58 7.71
C GLU A 90 5.88 2.72 7.83
N SER A 91 6.93 2.76 7.00
CA SER A 91 8.03 3.72 7.17
C SER A 91 8.21 4.63 5.97
N ALA A 92 8.96 5.72 6.13
CA ALA A 92 9.33 6.59 5.01
C ALA A 92 10.16 5.85 3.94
N GLN A 93 10.90 4.82 4.33
CA GLN A 93 11.67 3.98 3.40
C GLN A 93 10.81 2.89 2.75
N ALA A 94 9.76 2.43 3.41
CA ALA A 94 8.79 1.47 2.89
C ALA A 94 7.38 2.09 3.00
N PRO A 95 7.01 2.98 2.07
CA PRO A 95 5.79 3.75 2.16
C PRO A 95 4.55 2.85 2.20
N PRO A 96 3.42 3.33 2.76
CA PRO A 96 2.14 2.64 2.79
C PRO A 96 1.84 1.83 1.53
N ILE A 97 1.45 0.56 1.71
CA ILE A 97 0.96 -0.28 0.62
C ILE A 97 -0.57 -0.18 0.66
N GLY A 98 -1.17 0.33 -0.41
CA GLY A 98 -2.63 0.38 -0.50
C GLY A 98 -3.21 -1.02 -0.67
N SER A 99 -4.34 -1.29 -0.02
CA SER A 99 -5.05 -2.57 -0.13
C SER A 99 -5.34 -2.99 -1.58
N ALA A 100 -5.64 -2.03 -2.46
CA ALA A 100 -5.84 -2.26 -3.89
C ALA A 100 -4.60 -2.86 -4.60
N VAL A 101 -3.38 -2.52 -4.14
CA VAL A 101 -2.13 -3.10 -4.66
C VAL A 101 -2.02 -4.57 -4.25
N LEU A 102 -2.32 -4.89 -2.98
CA LEU A 102 -2.25 -6.25 -2.45
C LEU A 102 -3.33 -7.17 -3.05
N CYS A 103 -4.52 -6.63 -3.30
CA CYS A 103 -5.67 -7.35 -3.85
C CYS A 103 -5.70 -7.38 -5.39
N GLY A 104 -4.58 -7.08 -6.07
CA GLY A 104 -4.47 -7.20 -7.52
C GLY A 104 -4.83 -8.61 -8.00
N THR A 105 -5.31 -8.72 -9.26
CA THR A 105 -5.63 -10.01 -9.88
C THR A 105 -4.81 -10.14 -11.16
N PRO A 106 -3.84 -11.07 -11.25
CA PRO A 106 -3.34 -11.93 -10.18
C PRO A 106 -2.67 -11.14 -9.03
N PRO A 107 -2.59 -11.71 -7.82
CA PRO A 107 -1.91 -11.06 -6.70
C PRO A 107 -0.45 -10.73 -7.04
N PRO A 108 0.08 -9.59 -6.57
CA PRO A 108 1.46 -9.24 -6.83
C PRO A 108 2.42 -10.20 -6.12
N LYS A 109 3.64 -10.27 -6.65
CA LYS A 109 4.75 -11.01 -6.04
C LYS A 109 5.78 -10.04 -5.47
N LEU A 110 6.37 -10.37 -4.33
CA LEU A 110 7.46 -9.60 -3.74
C LEU A 110 8.78 -9.94 -4.43
N ARG A 111 9.41 -8.94 -5.02
CA ARG A 111 10.79 -9.01 -5.51
C ARG A 111 11.72 -8.34 -4.52
N ILE A 112 12.87 -8.97 -4.29
CA ILE A 112 13.89 -8.51 -3.36
C ILE A 112 15.20 -8.31 -4.10
N TRP A 113 15.82 -7.16 -3.90
CA TRP A 113 17.22 -6.94 -4.26
C TRP A 113 18.06 -6.78 -3.00
N PHE A 114 19.26 -7.32 -3.06
CA PHE A 114 20.25 -7.32 -2.00
C PHE A 114 21.54 -6.66 -2.49
N HIS A 115 22.12 -5.83 -1.64
CA HIS A 115 23.40 -5.18 -1.87
C HIS A 115 24.27 -5.22 -0.61
N ARG A 116 25.49 -5.71 -0.77
CA ARG A 116 26.57 -5.70 0.23
C ARG A 116 27.82 -5.03 -0.33
N GLY A 117 28.62 -4.45 0.56
CA GLY A 117 29.79 -3.63 0.21
C GLY A 117 30.66 -4.21 -0.91
N GLY A 118 31.03 -3.34 -1.86
CA GLY A 118 31.91 -3.64 -2.99
C GLY A 118 31.26 -4.35 -4.18
N ARG A 119 29.96 -4.70 -4.12
CA ARG A 119 29.23 -5.33 -5.23
C ARG A 119 27.99 -4.54 -5.62
N GLY A 120 27.55 -4.67 -6.88
CA GLY A 120 26.30 -4.08 -7.35
C GLY A 120 25.06 -4.72 -6.72
N TRP A 121 23.90 -4.14 -7.00
CA TRP A 121 22.61 -4.72 -6.63
C TRP A 121 22.38 -6.04 -7.36
N ALA A 122 21.98 -7.07 -6.63
CA ALA A 122 21.59 -8.36 -7.18
C ALA A 122 20.17 -8.71 -6.73
N VAL A 123 19.41 -9.41 -7.58
CA VAL A 123 18.15 -10.01 -7.16
C VAL A 123 18.46 -11.14 -6.17
N ALA A 124 17.81 -11.12 -5.00
CA ALA A 124 18.12 -12.04 -3.91
C ALA A 124 17.58 -13.47 -4.15
N GLY A 125 16.62 -13.63 -5.07
CA GLY A 125 15.99 -14.90 -5.41
C GLY A 125 14.79 -14.73 -6.33
N ALA A 126 14.00 -15.79 -6.52
CA ALA A 126 12.76 -15.71 -7.28
C ALA A 126 11.72 -14.79 -6.61
N ASP A 127 10.83 -14.22 -7.42
CA ASP A 127 9.71 -13.41 -6.92
C ASP A 127 8.77 -14.27 -6.05
N VAL A 128 8.39 -13.73 -4.91
CA VAL A 128 7.71 -14.44 -3.84
C VAL A 128 6.21 -14.15 -3.89
N PRO A 129 5.33 -15.15 -4.05
CA PRO A 129 3.89 -14.93 -3.92
C PRO A 129 3.53 -14.37 -2.54
N LEU A 130 2.75 -13.28 -2.50
CA LEU A 130 2.15 -12.79 -1.26
C LEU A 130 0.87 -13.59 -0.98
N THR A 131 1.04 -14.87 -0.63
CA THR A 131 -0.03 -15.68 -0.04
C THR A 131 0.10 -15.53 1.47
N GLY A 132 -0.97 -15.13 2.16
CA GLY A 132 -0.96 -14.80 3.59
C GLY A 132 -0.06 -15.74 4.42
N SER A 133 0.86 -15.12 5.18
CA SER A 133 1.82 -15.73 6.10
C SER A 133 2.64 -16.91 5.55
N GLN A 134 3.81 -16.66 4.98
CA GLN A 134 4.88 -17.68 5.02
C GLN A 134 6.30 -17.10 4.86
N PRO A 135 7.28 -17.59 5.66
CA PRO A 135 8.70 -17.35 5.41
C PRO A 135 9.08 -18.04 4.10
N VAL A 136 9.59 -17.28 3.14
CA VAL A 136 10.13 -17.86 1.90
C VAL A 136 11.66 -17.93 2.02
N ASN A 137 12.24 -18.92 1.37
CA ASN A 137 13.69 -19.14 1.33
C ASN A 137 14.23 -18.61 -0.02
N PRO A 138 14.85 -17.42 -0.10
CA PRO A 138 15.60 -17.01 -1.27
C PRO A 138 16.89 -17.82 -1.33
N ALA A 139 16.94 -18.77 -2.26
CA ALA A 139 18.17 -19.47 -2.60
C ALA A 139 19.09 -18.56 -3.44
N LYS A 140 20.26 -18.26 -2.85
CA LYS A 140 21.60 -17.98 -3.41
C LYS A 140 21.74 -16.94 -4.56
N PRO A 141 22.28 -15.74 -4.29
CA PRO A 141 23.03 -14.96 -5.27
C PRO A 141 24.35 -15.67 -5.62
N GLN A 142 24.61 -15.84 -6.91
CA GLN A 142 25.95 -16.13 -7.44
C GLN A 142 26.83 -14.88 -7.41
#